data_AF-A0A0L0C4V3-F1
#
_entry.id   AF-A0A0L0C4V3-F1
#
_cell.length_a   1.000
_cell.length_b   1.000
_cell.length_c   1.000
_cell.angle_alpha   90.00
_cell.angle_beta   90.00
_cell.angle_gamma   90.00
#
_symmetry.space_group_name_H-M   'P 1'
#
loop_
_entity.id
_entity.type
_entity.pdbx_description
1 polymer ?
#
loop_
_entity_poly.entity_id
_entity_poly.type
_entity_poly.pdbx_seq_one_letter_code
_entity_poly.pdbx_strand_id
1 'polypeptide(L)'
;KLQVCQNKSIYEDAKHSFVDNQNGTAIIDADLYKSGLFLGCTFGVAAMYIWGVGILAAGQSSTMTGTYAGQFSMEGFLNLQWPRWRRVLFTRLIAIVPTFCLALFSKMEDLTNMNDILNAVMSLQLPFAAIPTIAFTSCSAIMGEFVNGIGNKIVSILLTIVVIAVNLYFVINQVEALNIEGGVLAVVCIFAILYLLFNLYLVIHMAACMGNKTLMNSRNFFVCI
;
A
#
# COMPACT_ATOMS: atom_id res chain seq x y z
N LYS A 1 4.20 -4.48 -32.87
CA LYS A 1 2.94 -4.67 -32.10
C LYS A 1 1.90 -3.54 -32.30
N LEU A 2 2.28 -2.32 -32.71
CA LEU A 2 1.33 -1.21 -32.99
C LEU A 2 0.69 -1.19 -34.40
N GLN A 3 0.92 -2.20 -35.25
CA GLN A 3 0.36 -2.24 -36.62
C GLN A 3 -1.17 -2.31 -36.68
N VAL A 4 -1.83 -2.77 -35.61
CA VAL A 4 -3.30 -2.79 -35.49
C VAL A 4 -3.90 -1.36 -35.46
N CYS A 5 -3.08 -0.37 -35.12
CA CYS A 5 -3.52 0.99 -34.84
C CYS A 5 -3.26 1.96 -36.01
N GLN A 6 -2.56 1.52 -37.06
CA GLN A 6 -1.97 2.34 -38.13
C GLN A 6 -2.96 3.21 -38.94
N ASN A 7 -4.27 2.92 -38.85
CA ASN A 7 -5.32 3.64 -39.57
C ASN A 7 -6.31 4.39 -38.66
N LYS A 8 -6.01 4.52 -37.36
CA LYS A 8 -6.84 5.24 -36.38
C LYS A 8 -6.19 6.57 -36.02
N SER A 9 -6.99 7.60 -35.76
CA SER A 9 -6.51 8.94 -35.33
C SER A 9 -5.62 8.90 -34.08
N ILE A 10 -5.77 7.85 -33.28
CA ILE A 10 -5.06 7.59 -32.02
C ILE A 10 -3.64 7.03 -32.25
N TYR A 11 -3.29 6.71 -33.50
CA TYR A 11 -2.00 6.09 -33.86
C TYR A 11 -0.80 6.99 -33.59
N GLU A 12 -0.88 8.29 -33.90
CA GLU A 12 0.25 9.21 -33.72
C GLU A 12 0.56 9.43 -32.23
N ASP A 13 -0.47 9.54 -31.38
CA ASP A 13 -0.31 9.62 -29.92
C ASP A 13 0.28 8.34 -29.33
N ALA A 14 -0.16 7.18 -29.82
CA ALA A 14 0.38 5.88 -29.42
C ALA A 14 1.83 5.72 -29.87
N LYS A 15 2.13 6.10 -31.11
CA LYS A 15 3.48 6.08 -31.66
C LYS A 15 4.39 6.98 -30.84
N HIS A 16 4.03 8.24 -30.58
CA HIS A 16 4.85 9.14 -29.76
C HIS A 16 5.08 8.61 -28.33
N SER A 17 4.07 7.98 -27.72
CA SER A 17 4.18 7.46 -26.34
C SER A 17 4.96 6.15 -26.21
N PHE A 18 5.09 5.37 -27.30
CA PHE A 18 5.78 4.07 -27.32
C PHE A 18 7.11 4.08 -28.12
N VAL A 19 7.43 5.15 -28.87
CA VAL A 19 8.60 5.24 -29.78
C VAL A 19 9.90 5.67 -29.10
N ASP A 20 9.91 6.07 -27.83
CA ASP A 20 11.16 6.37 -27.10
C ASP A 20 12.08 5.13 -26.86
N ASN A 21 11.71 3.98 -27.43
CA ASN A 21 12.46 2.72 -27.36
C ASN A 21 13.17 2.38 -28.67
N GLN A 22 14.09 3.23 -29.13
CA GLN A 22 14.92 2.89 -30.31
C GLN A 22 15.94 1.77 -30.03
N ASN A 23 16.22 1.42 -28.76
CA ASN A 23 17.26 0.44 -28.39
C ASN A 23 16.76 -0.88 -27.76
N GLY A 24 15.45 -1.20 -27.84
CA GLY A 24 14.95 -2.57 -27.68
C GLY A 24 15.16 -3.30 -26.33
N THR A 25 15.72 -2.66 -25.30
CA THR A 25 16.02 -3.30 -24.00
C THR A 25 15.49 -2.57 -22.77
N ALA A 26 14.82 -1.42 -22.91
CA ALA A 26 14.24 -0.72 -21.78
C ALA A 26 12.82 -1.21 -21.47
N ILE A 27 12.58 -1.47 -20.18
CA ILE A 27 11.27 -1.83 -19.62
C ILE A 27 10.31 -0.68 -19.97
N ILE A 28 9.17 -1.00 -20.59
CA ILE A 28 8.16 0.02 -20.89
C ILE A 28 7.56 0.47 -19.56
N ASP A 29 7.79 1.73 -19.16
CA ASP A 29 7.11 2.31 -18.01
C ASP A 29 5.60 2.21 -18.20
N ALA A 30 4.99 1.37 -17.35
CA ALA A 30 3.58 1.05 -17.39
C ALA A 30 2.79 2.20 -16.75
N ASP A 31 2.46 3.20 -17.56
CA ASP A 31 1.65 4.33 -17.13
C ASP A 31 0.15 4.11 -17.44
N LEU A 32 -0.72 4.75 -16.66
CA LEU A 32 -2.17 4.67 -16.76
C LEU A 32 -2.66 5.15 -18.14
N TYR A 33 -2.01 6.19 -18.67
CA TYR A 33 -2.31 6.75 -19.99
C TYR A 33 -1.88 5.80 -21.11
N LYS A 34 -0.64 5.29 -21.07
CA LYS A 34 -0.12 4.31 -22.03
C LYS A 34 -0.96 3.04 -22.06
N SER A 35 -1.45 2.58 -20.90
CA SER A 35 -2.32 1.41 -20.79
C SER A 35 -3.64 1.60 -21.54
N GLY A 36 -4.32 2.74 -21.33
CA GLY A 36 -5.58 3.04 -22.04
C GLY A 36 -5.40 3.16 -23.55
N LEU A 37 -4.29 3.75 -23.98
CA LEU A 37 -3.92 3.90 -25.38
C LEU A 37 -3.63 2.55 -26.04
N PHE A 38 -2.95 1.66 -25.35
CA PHE A 38 -2.69 0.28 -25.79
C PHE A 38 -3.99 -0.52 -25.97
N LEU A 39 -4.93 -0.41 -25.02
CA LEU A 39 -6.24 -1.06 -25.10
C LEU A 39 -7.06 -0.51 -26.27
N GLY A 40 -7.08 0.83 -26.43
CA GLY A 40 -7.76 1.50 -27.55
C GLY A 40 -7.22 1.08 -28.92
N CYS A 41 -5.90 0.91 -29.02
CA CYS A 41 -5.24 0.43 -30.22
C CYS A 41 -5.56 -1.02 -30.55
N THR A 42 -5.55 -1.91 -29.55
CA THR A 42 -5.70 -3.36 -29.74
C THR A 42 -7.16 -3.78 -29.92
N PHE A 43 -8.07 -3.22 -29.11
CA PHE A 43 -9.48 -3.65 -29.03
C PHE A 43 -10.47 -2.61 -29.57
N GLY A 44 -10.02 -1.37 -29.84
CA GLY A 44 -10.87 -0.30 -30.35
C GLY A 44 -11.27 0.74 -29.29
N VAL A 45 -11.91 1.81 -29.77
CA VAL A 45 -12.24 3.00 -28.96
C VAL A 45 -13.16 2.67 -27.78
N ALA A 46 -14.05 1.69 -27.93
CA ALA A 46 -14.91 1.22 -26.84
C ALA A 46 -14.11 0.69 -25.63
N ALA A 47 -13.02 -0.04 -25.86
CA ALA A 47 -12.17 -0.55 -24.78
C ALA A 47 -11.45 0.57 -24.03
N MET A 48 -11.07 1.65 -24.71
CA MET A 48 -10.49 2.83 -24.07
C MET A 48 -11.49 3.54 -23.15
N TYR A 49 -12.75 3.67 -23.57
CA TYR A 49 -13.79 4.22 -22.71
C TYR A 49 -14.10 3.33 -21.51
N ILE A 50 -14.19 2.01 -21.71
CA ILE A 50 -14.40 1.05 -20.61
C ILE A 50 -13.24 1.13 -19.61
N TRP A 51 -11.99 1.24 -20.07
CA TRP A 51 -10.82 1.44 -19.22
C TRP A 51 -10.93 2.72 -18.38
N GLY A 52 -11.25 3.85 -19.02
CA GLY A 52 -11.45 5.12 -18.32
C GLY A 52 -12.56 5.08 -17.28
N VAL A 53 -13.71 4.48 -17.62
CA VAL A 53 -14.82 4.27 -16.67
C VAL A 53 -14.41 3.35 -15.53
N GLY A 54 -13.63 2.31 -15.81
CA GLY A 54 -13.08 1.39 -14.80
C GLY A 54 -12.17 2.10 -13.80
N ILE A 55 -11.28 2.98 -14.26
CA ILE A 55 -10.42 3.81 -13.39
C ILE A 55 -11.28 4.73 -12.51
N LEU A 56 -12.30 5.37 -13.09
CA LEU A 56 -13.21 6.24 -12.35
C LEU A 56 -13.96 5.45 -11.27
N ALA A 57 -14.48 4.27 -11.60
CA ALA A 57 -15.16 3.38 -10.67
C ALA A 57 -14.22 2.88 -9.55
N ALA A 58 -12.98 2.52 -9.89
CA ALA A 58 -11.97 2.12 -8.90
C ALA A 58 -11.68 3.24 -7.89
N GLY A 59 -11.59 4.49 -8.36
CA GLY A 59 -11.41 5.67 -7.49
C GLY A 59 -12.57 5.89 -6.52
N GLN A 60 -13.82 5.66 -6.95
CA GLN A 60 -14.99 5.75 -6.08
C GLN A 60 -15.00 4.65 -5.01
N SER A 61 -14.69 3.41 -5.40
CA SER A 61 -14.60 2.28 -4.48
C SER A 61 -13.54 2.50 -3.40
N SER A 62 -12.34 2.94 -3.78
CA SER A 62 -11.25 3.26 -2.84
C SER A 62 -11.65 4.36 -1.84
N THR A 63 -12.35 5.41 -2.31
CA THR A 63 -12.85 6.49 -1.43
C THR A 63 -13.83 5.95 -0.38
N MET A 64 -14.75 5.08 -0.78
CA MET A 64 -15.73 4.49 0.14
C MET A 64 -15.02 3.64 1.21
N THR A 65 -14.15 2.71 0.80
CA THR A 65 -13.38 1.86 1.70
C THR A 65 -12.51 2.68 2.66
N GLY A 66 -11.80 3.70 2.15
CA GLY A 66 -10.97 4.58 2.97
C GLY A 66 -11.77 5.35 4.03
N THR A 67 -13.00 5.77 3.72
CA THR A 67 -13.83 6.51 4.69
C THR A 67 -14.37 5.64 5.81
N TYR A 68 -14.70 4.38 5.52
CA TYR A 68 -15.12 3.42 6.54
C TYR A 68 -13.93 2.95 7.38
N ALA A 69 -12.80 2.60 6.75
CA ALA A 69 -11.59 2.22 7.48
C ALA A 69 -11.10 3.36 8.40
N GLY A 70 -11.10 4.61 7.90
CA GLY A 70 -10.79 5.79 8.69
C GLY A 70 -11.78 6.05 9.82
N GLN A 71 -13.06 5.69 9.65
CA GLN A 71 -14.05 5.77 10.72
C GLN A 71 -13.70 4.87 11.89
N PHE A 72 -13.53 3.57 11.62
CA PHE A 72 -13.23 2.59 12.66
C PHE A 72 -11.90 2.89 13.35
N SER A 73 -10.90 3.34 12.59
CA SER A 73 -9.61 3.72 13.16
C SER A 73 -9.71 4.98 14.05
N MET A 74 -10.40 6.04 13.61
CA MET A 74 -10.55 7.27 14.40
C MET A 74 -11.41 7.06 15.66
N GLU A 75 -12.48 6.29 15.57
CA GLU A 75 -13.36 6.00 16.71
C GLU A 75 -12.69 5.00 17.67
N GLY A 76 -11.94 4.03 17.16
CA GLY A 76 -11.23 3.04 17.97
C GLY A 76 -10.03 3.61 18.72
N PHE A 77 -9.13 4.33 18.03
CA PHE A 77 -7.87 4.79 18.64
C PHE A 77 -7.93 6.17 19.28
N LEU A 78 -8.68 7.11 18.69
CA LEU A 78 -8.70 8.53 19.10
C LEU A 78 -10.01 8.92 19.81
N ASN A 79 -11.00 8.01 19.87
CA ASN A 79 -12.37 8.25 20.35
C ASN A 79 -12.98 9.55 19.78
N LEU A 80 -12.69 9.84 18.51
CA LEU A 80 -13.04 11.11 17.86
C LEU A 80 -14.17 10.87 16.85
N GLN A 81 -15.37 11.34 17.18
CA GLN A 81 -16.54 11.20 16.31
C GLN A 81 -16.70 12.42 15.39
N TRP A 82 -16.32 12.27 14.13
CA TRP A 82 -16.47 13.29 13.09
C TRP A 82 -17.62 12.95 12.13
N PRO A 83 -18.35 13.97 11.63
CA PRO A 83 -19.35 13.75 10.59
C PRO A 83 -18.68 13.30 9.28
N ARG A 84 -19.32 12.33 8.60
CA ARG A 84 -18.80 11.66 7.40
C ARG A 84 -18.30 12.64 6.32
N TRP A 85 -19.05 13.72 6.06
CA TRP A 85 -18.69 14.69 5.03
C TRP A 85 -17.39 15.44 5.33
N ARG A 86 -17.16 15.84 6.59
CA ARG A 86 -15.91 16.52 6.99
C ARG A 86 -14.72 15.59 6.87
N ARG A 87 -14.88 14.33 7.27
CA ARG A 87 -13.83 13.31 7.15
C ARG A 87 -13.44 13.09 5.67
N VAL A 88 -14.43 12.92 4.79
CA VAL A 88 -14.20 12.72 3.35
C VAL A 88 -13.49 13.92 2.73
N LEU A 89 -13.94 15.14 3.02
CA LEU A 89 -13.31 16.34 2.48
C LEU A 89 -11.87 16.49 2.97
N PHE A 90 -11.63 16.24 4.25
CA PHE A 90 -10.30 16.37 4.84
C PHE A 90 -9.30 15.37 4.24
N THR A 91 -9.66 14.09 4.18
CA THR A 91 -8.75 13.06 3.62
C THR A 91 -8.54 13.24 2.13
N ARG A 92 -9.56 13.66 1.37
CA ARG A 92 -9.41 13.97 -0.06
C ARG A 92 -8.58 15.21 -0.30
N LEU A 93 -8.71 16.25 0.53
CA LEU A 93 -7.89 17.46 0.42
C LEU A 93 -6.41 17.12 0.66
N ILE A 94 -6.11 16.36 1.71
CA ILE A 94 -4.74 15.93 2.01
C ILE A 94 -4.16 15.08 0.88
N ALA A 95 -4.96 14.24 0.23
CA ALA A 95 -4.50 13.44 -0.90
C ALA A 95 -4.31 14.27 -2.19
N ILE A 96 -5.23 15.19 -2.49
CA ILE A 96 -5.24 15.95 -3.75
C ILE A 96 -4.18 17.06 -3.73
N VAL A 97 -3.95 17.72 -2.61
CA VAL A 97 -2.98 18.84 -2.49
C VAL A 97 -1.58 18.48 -3.01
N PRO A 98 -0.91 17.41 -2.54
CA PRO A 98 0.43 17.05 -3.02
C PRO A 98 0.41 16.67 -4.50
N THR A 99 -0.61 15.94 -4.97
CA THR A 99 -0.73 15.58 -6.39
C THR A 99 -0.94 16.80 -7.28
N PHE A 100 -1.75 17.77 -6.83
CA PHE A 100 -2.02 19.00 -7.56
C PHE A 100 -0.79 19.90 -7.62
N CYS A 101 -0.07 20.04 -6.50
CA CYS A 101 1.21 20.75 -6.48
C CYS A 101 2.22 20.10 -7.44
N LEU A 102 2.35 18.78 -7.40
CA LEU A 102 3.28 18.06 -8.27
C LEU A 102 2.89 18.24 -9.75
N ALA A 103 1.59 18.16 -10.09
CA ALA A 103 1.12 18.39 -11.46
C ALA A 103 1.38 19.81 -11.98
N LEU A 104 1.45 20.82 -11.11
CA LEU A 104 1.75 22.20 -11.50
C LEU A 104 3.25 22.51 -11.59
N PHE A 105 4.07 21.87 -10.76
CA PHE A 105 5.47 22.23 -10.58
C PHE A 105 6.47 21.23 -11.19
N SER A 106 6.05 20.01 -11.54
CA SER A 106 6.98 18.91 -11.87
C SER A 106 6.82 18.31 -13.27
N LYS A 107 7.91 17.70 -13.75
CA LYS A 107 7.97 16.83 -14.95
C LYS A 107 7.70 15.37 -14.55
N MET A 108 7.45 14.51 -15.55
CA MET A 108 7.03 13.10 -15.37
C MET A 108 7.92 12.26 -14.41
N GLU A 109 9.21 12.57 -14.26
CA GLU A 109 10.13 11.88 -13.34
C GLU A 109 9.74 12.01 -11.85
N ASP A 110 9.13 13.12 -11.43
CA ASP A 110 8.76 13.32 -10.02
C ASP A 110 7.52 12.50 -9.61
N LEU A 111 6.70 12.07 -10.57
CA LEU A 111 5.52 11.22 -10.31
C LEU A 111 5.94 9.82 -9.89
N THR A 112 7.00 9.27 -10.49
CA THR A 112 7.57 7.98 -10.10
C THR A 112 8.14 8.05 -8.69
N ASN A 113 8.89 9.10 -8.36
CA ASN A 113 9.40 9.34 -7.01
C ASN A 113 8.26 9.41 -5.97
N MET A 114 7.15 10.09 -6.30
CA MET A 114 5.98 10.14 -5.41
C MET A 114 5.38 8.75 -5.18
N ASN A 115 5.24 7.95 -6.24
CA ASN A 115 4.74 6.58 -6.15
C ASN A 115 5.63 5.70 -5.28
N ASP A 116 6.96 5.82 -5.42
CA ASP A 116 7.92 5.05 -4.62
C ASP A 116 7.84 5.43 -3.14
N ILE A 117 7.71 6.74 -2.83
CA ILE A 117 7.49 7.21 -1.46
C ILE A 117 6.16 6.69 -0.89
N LEU A 118 5.08 6.69 -1.68
CA LEU A 118 3.79 6.14 -1.24
C LEU A 118 3.89 4.64 -0.96
N ASN A 119 4.59 3.88 -1.80
CA ASN A 119 4.86 2.46 -1.59
C ASN A 119 5.70 2.23 -0.33
N ALA A 120 6.71 3.07 -0.08
CA ALA A 120 7.50 3.04 1.15
C ALA A 120 6.64 3.26 2.39
N VAL A 121 5.78 4.28 2.38
CA VAL A 121 4.85 4.55 3.48
C VAL A 121 3.88 3.38 3.69
N MET A 122 3.35 2.78 2.63
CA MET A 122 2.49 1.59 2.75
C MET A 122 3.23 0.40 3.36
N SER A 123 4.49 0.18 2.98
CA SER A 123 5.31 -0.90 3.55
C SER A 123 5.52 -0.76 5.07
N LEU A 124 5.62 0.48 5.57
CA LEU A 124 5.71 0.77 7.00
C LEU A 124 4.37 0.60 7.74
N GLN A 125 3.24 0.63 7.04
CA GLN A 125 1.93 0.47 7.68
C GLN A 125 1.50 -0.99 7.79
N LEU A 126 1.92 -1.85 6.85
CA LEU A 126 1.47 -3.23 6.75
C LEU A 126 1.76 -4.07 8.01
N PRO A 127 2.99 -4.10 8.58
CA PRO A 127 3.27 -4.89 9.78
C PRO A 127 2.43 -4.45 10.97
N PHE A 128 2.29 -3.13 11.16
CA PHE A 128 1.53 -2.55 12.27
C PHE A 128 0.04 -2.95 12.24
N ALA A 129 -0.55 -3.10 11.05
CA ALA A 129 -1.92 -3.58 10.92
C ALA A 129 -2.02 -5.12 10.99
N ALA A 130 -1.10 -5.84 10.35
CA ALA A 130 -1.17 -7.29 10.23
C ALA A 130 -0.91 -8.00 11.57
N ILE A 131 0.08 -7.55 12.34
CA ILE A 131 0.51 -8.21 13.59
C ILE A 131 -0.64 -8.25 14.62
N PRO A 132 -1.33 -7.14 14.96
CA PRO A 132 -2.45 -7.17 15.88
C PRO A 132 -3.65 -7.97 15.39
N THR A 133 -3.95 -7.90 14.09
CA THR A 133 -5.06 -8.64 13.50
C THR A 133 -4.90 -10.15 13.67
N ILE A 134 -3.67 -10.66 13.50
CA ILE A 134 -3.37 -12.08 13.67
C ILE A 134 -3.40 -12.49 15.15
N ALA A 135 -2.94 -11.62 16.05
CA ALA A 135 -3.03 -11.87 17.47
C ALA A 135 -4.49 -11.93 17.96
N PHE A 136 -5.35 -11.01 17.51
CA PHE A 136 -6.76 -11.01 17.88
C PHE A 136 -7.51 -12.21 17.31
N THR A 137 -7.26 -12.58 16.06
CA THR A 137 -7.89 -13.76 15.44
C THR A 137 -7.40 -15.09 16.04
N SER A 138 -6.23 -15.10 16.67
CA SER A 138 -5.67 -16.28 17.33
C SER A 138 -5.94 -16.34 18.83
N CYS A 139 -6.54 -15.31 19.42
CA CYS A 139 -6.83 -15.25 20.84
C CYS A 139 -8.20 -15.86 21.17
N SER A 140 -8.22 -16.92 21.97
CA SER A 140 -9.47 -17.58 22.37
C SER A 140 -10.32 -16.78 23.33
N ALA A 141 -9.76 -15.80 24.03
CA ALA A 141 -10.53 -14.88 24.84
C ALA A 141 -11.39 -13.90 24.00
N ILE A 142 -10.98 -13.59 22.76
CA ILE A 142 -11.69 -12.64 21.88
C ILE A 142 -12.60 -13.36 20.89
N MET A 143 -12.10 -14.41 20.23
CA MET A 143 -12.83 -15.15 19.17
C MET A 143 -13.74 -16.27 19.71
N GLY A 144 -13.59 -16.69 20.97
CA GLY A 144 -14.44 -17.72 21.59
C GLY A 144 -14.32 -19.08 20.89
N GLU A 145 -15.44 -19.58 20.35
CA GLU A 145 -15.50 -20.86 19.62
C GLU A 145 -14.99 -20.76 18.16
N PHE A 146 -14.86 -19.55 17.62
CA PHE A 146 -14.41 -19.30 16.23
C PHE A 146 -12.90 -19.08 16.10
N VAL A 147 -12.12 -19.59 17.06
CA VAL A 147 -10.67 -19.40 17.08
C VAL A 147 -10.02 -20.16 15.92
N ASN A 148 -9.01 -19.52 15.33
CA ASN A 148 -8.24 -20.13 14.26
C ASN A 148 -7.65 -21.48 14.69
N GLY A 149 -7.95 -22.52 13.89
CA GLY A 149 -7.34 -23.83 14.04
C GLY A 149 -5.82 -23.79 13.84
N ILE A 150 -5.13 -24.84 14.28
CA ILE A 150 -3.66 -24.95 14.22
C ILE A 150 -3.13 -24.73 12.79
N GLY A 151 -3.87 -25.20 11.77
CA GLY A 151 -3.56 -24.95 10.36
C GLY A 151 -3.57 -23.47 9.99
N ASN A 152 -4.68 -22.76 10.25
CA ASN A 152 -4.78 -21.32 9.98
C ASN A 152 -3.77 -20.50 10.78
N LYS A 153 -3.41 -20.95 11.99
CA LYS A 153 -2.36 -20.34 12.81
C LYS A 153 -0.98 -20.46 12.14
N ILE A 154 -0.62 -21.65 11.65
CA ILE A 154 0.65 -21.85 10.91
C ILE A 154 0.68 -21.00 9.63
N VAL A 155 -0.42 -20.99 8.87
CA VAL A 155 -0.54 -20.18 7.65
C VAL A 155 -0.39 -18.68 7.95
N SER A 156 -1.04 -18.20 9.01
CA SER A 156 -0.96 -16.78 9.41
C SER A 156 0.44 -16.38 9.87
N ILE A 157 1.14 -17.26 10.62
CA ILE A 157 2.54 -17.03 11.02
C ILE A 157 3.44 -16.99 9.80
N LEU A 158 3.30 -17.94 8.87
CA LEU A 158 4.08 -17.97 7.63
C LEU A 158 3.83 -16.72 6.79
N LEU A 159 2.57 -16.31 6.63
CA LEU A 159 2.19 -15.08 5.93
C LEU A 159 2.84 -13.84 6.57
N THR A 160 2.85 -13.77 7.90
CA THR A 160 3.49 -12.66 8.64
C THR A 160 4.98 -12.59 8.37
N ILE A 161 5.68 -13.73 8.40
CA ILE A 161 7.12 -13.80 8.10
C ILE A 161 7.40 -13.31 6.68
N VAL A 162 6.59 -13.74 5.71
CA VAL A 162 6.71 -13.31 4.30
C VAL A 162 6.49 -11.81 4.17
N VAL A 163 5.42 -11.27 4.78
CA VAL A 163 5.12 -9.83 4.74
C VAL A 163 6.27 -9.02 5.36
N ILE A 164 6.79 -9.42 6.52
CA ILE A 164 7.92 -8.74 7.16
C ILE A 164 9.16 -8.79 6.27
N ALA A 165 9.46 -9.93 5.66
CA ALA A 165 10.61 -10.09 4.77
C ALA A 165 10.51 -9.19 3.52
N VAL A 166 9.33 -9.12 2.90
CA VAL A 166 9.09 -8.27 1.72
C VAL A 166 9.21 -6.78 2.08
N ASN A 167 8.63 -6.35 3.20
CA ASN A 167 8.75 -4.95 3.65
C ASN A 167 10.20 -4.57 3.98
N LEU A 168 10.97 -5.48 4.60
CA LEU A 168 12.40 -5.30 4.86
C LEU A 168 13.20 -5.13 3.56
N TYR A 169 12.96 -6.00 2.59
CA TYR A 169 13.61 -5.94 1.28
C TYR A 169 13.32 -4.63 0.56
N PHE A 170 12.06 -4.19 0.55
CA PHE A 170 11.65 -2.94 -0.08
C PHE A 170 12.36 -1.73 0.55
N VAL A 171 12.43 -1.67 1.89
CA VAL A 171 13.11 -0.58 2.60
C VAL A 171 14.61 -0.55 2.28
N ILE A 172 15.28 -1.71 2.21
CA ILE A 172 16.71 -1.78 1.86
C ILE A 172 16.95 -1.21 0.47
N ASN A 173 16.17 -1.63 -0.54
CA ASN A 173 16.30 -1.13 -1.90
C ASN A 173 16.06 0.39 -1.98
N GLN A 174 15.08 0.92 -1.25
CA GLN A 174 14.78 2.34 -1.23
C GLN A 174 15.92 3.16 -0.61
N VAL A 175 16.58 2.64 0.43
CA VAL A 175 17.72 3.29 1.09
C VAL A 175 18.95 3.29 0.18
N GLU A 176 19.23 2.18 -0.52
CA GLU A 176 20.34 2.09 -1.48
C GLU A 176 20.17 3.06 -2.66
N ALA A 177 18.94 3.29 -3.13
CA ALA A 177 18.65 4.20 -4.22
C ALA A 177 18.90 5.68 -3.89
N LEU A 178 18.90 6.06 -2.60
CA LEU A 178 18.95 7.47 -2.19
C LEU A 178 20.37 8.07 -2.08
N ASN A 179 21.44 7.27 -2.18
CA ASN A 179 22.85 7.68 -2.17
C ASN A 179 23.18 8.92 -1.29
N ILE A 180 22.69 8.94 -0.05
CA ILE A 180 22.75 10.13 0.83
C ILE A 180 24.11 10.20 1.55
N GLU A 181 24.62 11.42 1.70
CA GLU A 181 25.75 11.78 2.56
C GLU A 181 25.67 11.08 3.94
N GLY A 182 26.78 10.50 4.40
CA GLY A 182 26.78 9.49 5.46
C GLY A 182 26.13 9.89 6.80
N GLY A 183 26.05 11.20 7.10
CA GLY A 183 25.41 11.70 8.31
C GLY A 183 23.88 11.50 8.32
N VAL A 184 23.20 11.79 7.22
CA VAL A 184 21.74 11.61 7.11
C VAL A 184 21.40 10.15 6.92
N LEU A 185 22.24 9.38 6.21
CA LEU A 185 22.13 7.92 6.11
C LEU A 185 22.13 7.27 7.50
N ALA A 186 23.02 7.69 8.40
CA ALA A 186 23.09 7.15 9.76
C ALA A 186 21.78 7.40 10.54
N VAL A 187 21.19 8.59 10.42
CA VAL A 187 19.91 8.93 11.08
C VAL A 187 18.77 8.08 10.52
N VAL A 188 18.68 7.94 9.20
CA VAL A 188 17.65 7.12 8.54
C VAL A 188 17.78 5.65 8.95
N CYS A 189 18.99 5.11 8.97
CA CYS A 189 19.26 3.74 9.43
C CYS A 189 18.90 3.55 10.92
N ILE A 190 19.19 4.52 11.79
CA ILE A 190 18.79 4.46 13.21
C ILE A 190 17.27 4.40 13.34
N PHE A 191 16.54 5.28 12.64
CA PHE A 191 15.08 5.25 12.63
C PHE A 191 14.51 3.95 12.09
N ALA A 192 15.09 3.42 11.00
CA ALA A 192 14.69 2.14 10.42
C ALA A 192 14.93 0.98 11.39
N ILE A 193 16.09 0.93 12.06
CA ILE A 193 16.42 -0.08 13.05
C ILE A 193 15.46 0.00 14.25
N LEU A 194 15.20 1.20 14.78
CA LEU A 194 14.24 1.40 15.86
C LEU A 194 12.84 0.90 15.48
N TYR A 195 12.40 1.20 14.26
CA TYR A 195 11.12 0.73 13.73
C TYR A 195 11.09 -0.80 13.58
N LEU A 196 12.16 -1.43 13.08
CA LEU A 196 12.25 -2.88 12.97
C LEU A 196 12.28 -3.57 14.34
N LEU A 197 13.01 -3.00 15.31
CA LEU A 197 13.02 -3.49 16.69
C LEU A 197 11.65 -3.38 17.34
N PHE A 198 10.94 -2.28 17.11
CA PHE A 198 9.57 -2.10 17.59
C PHE A 198 8.62 -3.16 17.00
N ASN A 199 8.69 -3.42 15.69
CA ASN A 199 7.88 -4.47 15.07
C ASN A 199 8.26 -5.86 15.57
N LEU A 200 9.55 -6.16 15.73
CA LEU A 200 10.01 -7.42 16.29
C LEU A 200 9.52 -7.60 17.74
N TYR A 201 9.56 -6.55 18.54
CA TYR A 201 9.00 -6.53 19.90
C TYR A 201 7.49 -6.85 19.88
N LEU A 202 6.71 -6.22 19.00
CA LEU A 202 5.28 -6.53 18.85
C LEU A 202 5.04 -7.99 18.44
N VAL A 203 5.81 -8.51 17.48
CA VAL A 203 5.71 -9.92 17.05
C VAL A 203 6.04 -10.88 18.19
N ILE A 204 7.15 -10.67 18.90
CA ILE A 204 7.59 -11.54 19.99
C ILE A 204 6.56 -11.51 21.13
N HIS A 205 6.09 -10.32 21.52
CA HIS A 205 5.09 -10.16 22.56
C HIS A 205 3.77 -10.87 22.18
N MET A 206 3.33 -10.75 20.93
CA MET A 206 2.11 -11.41 20.45
C MET A 206 2.27 -12.92 20.27
N ALA A 207 3.41 -13.39 19.77
CA ALA A 207 3.73 -14.81 19.68
C ALA A 207 3.78 -15.47 21.06
N ALA A 208 4.34 -14.78 22.07
CA ALA A 208 4.34 -15.23 23.46
C ALA A 208 2.92 -15.34 24.03
N CYS A 209 2.04 -14.37 23.72
CA CYS A 209 0.63 -14.41 24.12
C CYS A 209 -0.16 -15.55 23.43
N MET A 210 0.15 -15.85 22.17
CA MET A 210 -0.47 -16.95 21.42
C MET A 210 0.11 -18.34 21.79
N GLY A 211 1.28 -18.40 22.42
CA GLY A 211 2.03 -19.63 22.69
C GLY A 211 1.72 -20.33 24.00
N ASN A 212 1.15 -19.64 25.00
CA ASN A 212 1.02 -20.19 26.35
C ASN A 212 -0.44 -20.26 26.83
N LYS A 213 -1.03 -21.46 26.80
CA LYS A 213 -2.39 -21.76 27.30
C LYS A 213 -2.57 -21.47 28.81
N THR A 214 -1.48 -21.28 29.56
CA THR A 214 -1.50 -21.18 31.03
C THR A 214 -1.58 -19.74 31.57
N LEU A 215 -1.31 -18.70 30.75
CA LEU A 215 -1.30 -17.30 31.20
C LEU A 215 -2.64 -16.57 31.05
N MET A 216 -3.62 -17.18 30.38
CA MET A 216 -4.90 -16.56 30.05
C MET A 216 -5.91 -16.52 31.22
N ASN A 217 -5.55 -17.05 32.40
CA ASN A 217 -6.50 -17.24 33.51
C ASN A 217 -6.47 -16.15 34.61
N SER A 218 -5.72 -15.03 34.48
CA SER A 218 -5.68 -14.08 35.60
C SER A 218 -5.43 -12.59 35.31
N ARG A 219 -5.01 -12.16 34.10
CA ARG A 219 -4.75 -10.72 33.83
C ARG A 219 -5.43 -10.23 32.55
N ASN A 220 -6.73 -10.50 32.50
CA ASN A 220 -7.65 -10.23 31.40
C ASN A 220 -7.71 -8.75 31.01
N PHE A 221 -7.93 -8.55 29.70
CA PHE A 221 -8.34 -7.33 29.01
C PHE A 221 -7.21 -6.41 28.48
N PHE A 222 -6.24 -6.00 29.29
CA PHE A 222 -5.26 -4.98 28.82
C PHE A 222 -4.16 -5.51 27.90
N VAL A 223 -3.93 -6.83 27.86
CA VAL A 223 -2.90 -7.44 26.99
C VAL A 223 -3.41 -7.65 25.56
N CYS A 224 -4.73 -7.50 25.35
CA CYS A 224 -5.40 -7.67 24.07
C CYS A 224 -5.97 -6.35 23.52
N ILE A 225 -5.54 -5.20 24.03
CA ILE A 225 -5.84 -3.87 23.49
C ILE A 225 -4.53 -3.16 23.21
#